data_AF-A0A7S4G6A1-F1
#
_entry.id   AF-A0A7S4G6A1-F1
#
_cell.length_a   1.000
_cell.length_b   1.000
_cell.length_c   1.000
_cell.angle_alpha   90.00
_cell.angle_beta   90.00
_cell.angle_gamma   90.00
#
_symmetry.space_group_name_H-M   'P 1'
#
loop_
_entity.id
_entity.type
_entity.pdbx_description
1 polymer ?
#
loop_
_entity_poly.entity_id
_entity_poly.type
_entity_poly.pdbx_seq_one_letter_code
_entity_poly.pdbx_strand_id
1 'polypeptide(L)'
;PLRHQMQPYLRQLEGASRVVGMHIRTDGDGKWRDPKRNNWTSIECMLDCAQRVADHSLAQDHANVKYFIASDSQKLKTLARRKFGDALVMCEGQLVHMDRSPREQVKASMALILMDHLILSEHCTHLVLMHSGFGLSAGWRSLRPFILHPYRDRLCTTSQGHWTWPSWCPLTYNVTYGTHFPYGRVLDPNLKYGWDDVLE
;
A
#
# COMPACT_ATOMS: atom_id res chain seq x y z
N PRO A 1 8.73 19.26 9.34
CA PRO A 1 8.64 18.30 10.49
C PRO A 1 8.51 16.83 10.07
N LEU A 2 7.45 16.46 9.32
CA LEU A 2 7.19 15.06 8.92
C LEU A 2 8.26 14.50 7.95
N ARG A 3 8.66 15.27 6.94
CA ARG A 3 9.74 14.89 6.00
C ARG A 3 11.04 14.53 6.71
N HIS A 4 11.39 15.23 7.79
CA HIS A 4 12.57 14.90 8.60
C HIS A 4 12.40 13.55 9.33
N GLN A 5 11.20 13.23 9.82
CA GLN A 5 10.91 11.94 10.43
C GLN A 5 10.95 10.78 9.42
N MET A 6 10.66 11.03 8.14
CA MET A 6 10.74 10.02 7.08
C MET A 6 12.16 9.68 6.66
N GLN A 7 13.13 10.59 6.85
CA GLN A 7 14.50 10.46 6.34
C GLN A 7 15.20 9.12 6.66
N PRO A 8 15.09 8.54 7.87
CA PRO A 8 15.68 7.24 8.15
C PRO A 8 15.15 6.10 7.27
N TYR A 9 13.89 6.16 6.85
CA TYR A 9 13.28 5.17 5.97
C TYR A 9 13.62 5.45 4.50
N LEU A 10 13.61 6.73 4.10
CA LEU A 10 14.00 7.13 2.75
C LEU A 10 15.44 6.73 2.42
N ARG A 11 16.38 6.92 3.37
CA ARG A 11 17.77 6.47 3.21
C ARG A 11 17.92 4.96 3.01
N GLN A 12 17.00 4.14 3.53
CA GLN A 12 17.02 2.69 3.30
C GLN A 12 16.50 2.32 1.91
N LEU A 13 15.71 3.20 1.28
CA LEU A 13 15.19 3.05 -0.07
C LEU A 13 16.11 3.69 -1.12
N GLU A 14 17.04 4.56 -0.72
CA GLU A 14 18.00 5.19 -1.62
C GLU A 14 18.88 4.15 -2.33
N GLY A 15 19.17 4.41 -3.61
CA GLY A 15 19.95 3.51 -4.46
C GLY A 15 19.22 2.22 -4.85
N ALA A 16 17.98 1.99 -4.42
CA ALA A 16 17.16 0.92 -4.93
C ALA A 16 16.76 1.23 -6.38
N SER A 17 16.99 0.30 -7.30
CA SER A 17 16.49 0.43 -8.68
C SER A 17 14.96 0.34 -8.71
N ARG A 18 14.41 -0.36 -7.71
CA ARG A 18 12.98 -0.63 -7.57
C ARG A 18 12.57 -0.65 -6.12
N VAL A 19 11.43 -0.04 -5.85
CA VAL A 19 10.76 -0.11 -4.54
C VAL A 19 9.34 -0.63 -4.76
N VAL A 20 9.06 -1.85 -4.29
CA VAL A 20 7.72 -2.43 -4.34
C VAL A 20 6.99 -2.08 -3.04
N GLY A 21 6.04 -1.16 -3.13
CA GLY A 21 5.21 -0.73 -2.02
C GLY A 21 4.00 -1.64 -1.84
N MET A 22 3.73 -2.01 -0.59
CA MET A 22 2.58 -2.84 -0.22
C MET A 22 1.73 -2.12 0.82
N HIS A 23 0.42 -2.12 0.61
CA HIS A 23 -0.53 -1.73 1.65
C HIS A 23 -1.44 -2.92 1.99
N ILE A 24 -1.32 -3.43 3.22
CA ILE A 24 -2.07 -4.59 3.67
C ILE A 24 -2.67 -4.29 5.05
N ARG A 25 -4.00 -4.33 5.14
CA ARG A 25 -4.75 -4.06 6.38
C ARG A 25 -5.33 -5.36 6.93
N THR A 26 -5.12 -5.64 8.21
CA THR A 26 -5.55 -6.91 8.84
C THR A 26 -6.36 -6.70 10.12
N ASP A 27 -6.98 -5.52 10.26
CA ASP A 27 -7.84 -5.16 11.39
C ASP A 27 -7.07 -5.16 12.73
N GLY A 28 -5.79 -4.71 12.67
CA GLY A 28 -4.91 -4.57 13.83
C GLY A 28 -4.67 -5.87 14.61
N ASP A 29 -4.45 -6.99 13.92
CA ASP A 29 -4.32 -8.33 14.53
C ASP A 29 -5.56 -8.76 15.35
N GLY A 30 -6.75 -8.33 14.92
CA GLY A 30 -8.02 -8.60 15.60
C GLY A 30 -8.29 -7.67 16.79
N LYS A 31 -7.44 -6.68 17.04
CA LYS A 31 -7.66 -5.65 18.07
C LYS A 31 -8.74 -4.67 17.65
N TRP A 32 -9.04 -4.56 16.35
CA TRP A 32 -10.04 -3.64 15.82
C TRP A 32 -11.32 -4.40 15.47
N ARG A 33 -12.47 -3.78 15.74
CA ARG A 33 -13.78 -4.30 15.30
C ARG A 33 -14.07 -3.86 13.87
N ASP A 34 -13.09 -4.04 12.98
CA ASP A 34 -13.28 -3.79 11.56
C ASP A 34 -14.01 -5.01 10.95
N PRO A 35 -14.82 -4.82 9.90
CA PRO A 35 -15.41 -5.95 9.19
C PRO A 35 -14.29 -6.83 8.65
N LYS A 36 -14.33 -8.16 8.89
CA LYS A 36 -13.29 -9.09 8.40
C LYS A 36 -12.95 -8.80 6.94
N ARG A 37 -11.74 -8.28 6.68
CA ARG A 37 -11.34 -7.81 5.35
C ARG A 37 -10.75 -8.92 4.49
N ASN A 38 -9.74 -9.62 5.00
CA ASN A 38 -9.04 -10.69 4.28
C ASN A 38 -8.52 -11.76 5.24
N ASN A 39 -8.42 -13.00 4.75
CA ASN A 39 -7.84 -14.13 5.49
C ASN A 39 -6.31 -14.16 5.35
N TRP A 40 -5.62 -14.96 6.17
CA TRP A 40 -4.16 -15.06 6.15
C TRP A 40 -3.61 -15.59 4.82
N THR A 41 -4.34 -16.49 4.14
CA THR A 41 -3.98 -16.97 2.80
C THR A 41 -3.90 -15.82 1.80
N SER A 42 -4.86 -14.88 1.84
CA SER A 42 -4.87 -13.70 0.97
C SER A 42 -3.69 -12.78 1.24
N ILE A 43 -3.28 -12.65 2.50
CA ILE A 43 -2.09 -11.87 2.90
C ILE A 43 -0.83 -12.48 2.28
N GLU A 44 -0.65 -13.80 2.38
CA GLU A 44 0.48 -14.51 1.77
C GLU A 44 0.50 -14.34 0.25
N CYS A 45 -0.67 -14.45 -0.41
CA CYS A 45 -0.80 -14.18 -1.84
C CYS A 45 -0.38 -12.75 -2.22
N MET A 46 -0.70 -11.74 -1.41
CA MET A 46 -0.25 -10.36 -1.64
C MET A 46 1.27 -10.23 -1.54
N LEU A 47 1.89 -10.89 -0.55
CA LEU A 47 3.35 -10.89 -0.41
C LEU A 47 4.03 -11.62 -1.58
N ASP A 48 3.46 -12.73 -2.05
CA ASP A 48 3.93 -13.43 -3.25
C ASP A 48 3.76 -12.58 -4.52
N CYS A 49 2.65 -11.84 -4.62
CA CYS A 49 2.41 -10.92 -5.72
C CYS A 49 3.49 -9.82 -5.76
N ALA A 50 3.83 -9.24 -4.61
CA ALA A 50 4.90 -8.25 -4.52
C ALA A 50 6.27 -8.82 -4.94
N GLN A 51 6.60 -10.05 -4.56
CA GLN A 51 7.80 -10.73 -5.02
C GLN A 51 7.79 -10.90 -6.54
N ARG A 52 6.70 -11.39 -7.12
CA ARG A 52 6.59 -11.57 -8.57
C ARG A 52 6.68 -10.25 -9.34
N VAL A 53 6.12 -9.16 -8.81
CA VAL A 53 6.27 -7.81 -9.40
C VAL A 53 7.73 -7.39 -9.44
N ALA A 54 8.51 -7.71 -8.41
CA ALA A 54 9.94 -7.48 -8.42
C ALA A 54 10.66 -8.32 -9.48
N ASP A 55 10.28 -9.60 -9.61
CA ASP A 55 10.93 -10.58 -10.49
C ASP A 55 10.59 -10.38 -11.98
N HIS A 56 9.40 -9.85 -12.31
CA HIS A 56 8.89 -9.81 -13.70
C HIS A 56 9.58 -8.78 -14.62
N SER A 57 10.57 -8.03 -14.15
CA SER A 57 11.28 -7.09 -15.01
C SER A 57 12.38 -7.81 -15.79
N LEU A 58 12.04 -8.19 -17.03
CA LEU A 58 12.83 -8.97 -18.00
C LEU A 58 14.14 -8.31 -18.50
N ALA A 59 14.65 -7.25 -17.86
CA ALA A 59 15.83 -6.51 -18.32
C ALA A 59 16.91 -6.40 -17.24
N GLN A 60 17.83 -7.36 -17.27
CA GLN A 60 19.27 -7.24 -17.00
C GLN A 60 19.82 -6.58 -15.72
N ASP A 61 19.03 -6.36 -14.68
CA ASP A 61 19.63 -6.15 -13.37
C ASP A 61 18.70 -6.62 -12.25
N HIS A 62 19.11 -7.68 -11.55
CA HIS A 62 18.60 -7.99 -10.20
C HIS A 62 19.01 -6.91 -9.17
N ALA A 63 19.46 -5.73 -9.64
CA ALA A 63 20.07 -4.69 -8.84
C ALA A 63 19.07 -4.15 -7.83
N ASN A 64 19.34 -4.41 -6.56
CA ASN A 64 18.82 -3.72 -5.38
C ASN A 64 17.31 -3.41 -5.42
N VAL A 65 16.49 -4.45 -5.29
CA VAL A 65 15.06 -4.30 -5.02
C VAL A 65 14.87 -4.07 -3.53
N LYS A 66 14.06 -3.07 -3.18
CA LYS A 66 13.53 -2.87 -1.83
C LYS A 66 12.02 -3.07 -1.80
N TYR A 67 11.53 -3.47 -0.65
CA TYR A 67 10.11 -3.63 -0.36
C TYR A 67 9.73 -2.64 0.72
N PHE A 68 8.64 -1.90 0.52
CA PHE A 68 8.07 -1.07 1.56
C PHE A 68 6.70 -1.62 1.97
N ILE A 69 6.42 -1.73 3.27
CA ILE A 69 5.13 -2.24 3.74
C ILE A 69 4.46 -1.28 4.74
N ALA A 70 3.24 -0.85 4.39
CA ALA A 70 2.32 -0.16 5.27
C ALA A 70 1.28 -1.15 5.78
N SER A 71 1.24 -1.37 7.09
CA SER A 71 0.30 -2.28 7.73
C SER A 71 0.08 -1.95 9.20
N ASP A 72 -1.14 -2.22 9.67
CA ASP A 72 -1.58 -2.14 11.06
C ASP A 72 -1.26 -3.40 11.89
N SER A 73 -0.66 -4.43 11.28
CA SER A 73 -0.41 -5.73 11.91
C SER A 73 1.06 -6.02 12.16
N GLN A 74 1.38 -6.33 13.42
CA GLN A 74 2.72 -6.75 13.81
C GLN A 74 3.02 -8.18 13.37
N LYS A 75 1.99 -9.05 13.36
CA LYS A 75 2.14 -10.41 12.84
C LYS A 75 2.49 -10.40 11.35
N LEU A 76 1.85 -9.53 10.57
CA LEU A 76 2.14 -9.35 9.15
C LEU A 76 3.51 -8.73 8.92
N LYS A 77 3.90 -7.70 9.69
CA LYS A 77 5.26 -7.13 9.64
C LYS A 77 6.33 -8.20 9.91
N THR A 78 6.09 -9.09 10.88
CA THR A 78 6.97 -10.22 11.20
C THR A 78 7.04 -11.21 10.03
N LEU A 79 5.91 -11.57 9.43
CA LEU A 79 5.86 -12.45 8.26
C LEU A 79 6.62 -11.85 7.06
N ALA A 80 6.37 -10.57 6.76
CA ALA A 80 7.06 -9.85 5.70
C ALA A 80 8.57 -9.81 5.94
N ARG A 81 9.02 -9.56 7.17
CA ARG A 81 10.44 -9.54 7.54
C ARG A 81 11.11 -10.90 7.34
N ARG A 82 10.42 -12.00 7.65
CA ARG A 82 10.92 -13.36 7.34
C ARG A 82 11.05 -13.61 5.84
N LYS A 83 10.14 -13.04 5.03
CA LYS A 83 10.13 -13.24 3.57
C LYS A 83 11.17 -12.41 2.84
N PHE A 84 11.28 -11.13 3.18
CA PHE A 84 12.08 -10.16 2.42
C PHE A 84 13.41 -9.79 3.10
N GLY A 85 13.63 -10.18 4.36
CA GLY A 85 14.88 -9.91 5.09
C GLY A 85 15.25 -8.43 5.10
N ASP A 86 16.51 -8.13 4.81
CA ASP A 86 17.09 -6.78 4.79
C ASP A 86 16.61 -5.91 3.61
N ALA A 87 15.86 -6.49 2.67
CA ALA A 87 15.23 -5.73 1.60
C ALA A 87 13.95 -5.02 2.07
N LEU A 88 13.42 -5.36 3.25
CA LEU A 88 12.20 -4.78 3.79
C LEU A 88 12.43 -3.48 4.56
N VAL A 89 11.70 -2.44 4.19
CA VAL A 89 11.58 -1.18 4.91
C VAL A 89 10.15 -1.02 5.42
N MET A 90 10.00 -0.59 6.66
CA MET A 90 8.70 -0.27 7.25
C MET A 90 8.84 0.86 8.26
N CYS A 91 7.81 1.70 8.39
CA CYS A 91 7.76 2.64 9.51
C CYS A 91 7.55 1.86 10.81
N GLU A 92 8.45 2.09 11.76
CA GLU A 92 8.42 1.45 13.08
C GLU A 92 7.54 2.26 14.02
N GLY A 93 6.67 1.58 14.75
CA GLY A 93 5.72 2.20 15.66
C GLY A 93 4.39 1.48 15.75
N GLN A 94 3.57 1.92 16.69
CA GLN A 94 2.25 1.35 16.97
C GLN A 94 1.16 2.26 16.43
N LEU A 95 0.33 1.73 15.53
CA LEU A 95 -0.91 2.38 15.12
C LEU A 95 -1.96 2.21 16.22
N VAL A 96 -2.67 3.28 16.55
CA VAL A 96 -3.70 3.29 17.58
C VAL A 96 -5.02 3.84 17.03
N HIS A 97 -6.13 3.48 17.67
CA HIS A 97 -7.45 3.97 17.27
C HIS A 97 -7.67 5.38 17.81
N MET A 98 -8.05 6.32 16.94
CA MET A 98 -8.24 7.72 17.33
C MET A 98 -9.27 7.87 18.46
N ASP A 99 -10.38 7.13 18.37
CA ASP A 99 -11.47 7.22 19.36
C ASP A 99 -11.19 6.52 20.71
N ARG A 100 -10.06 5.80 20.85
CA ARG A 100 -9.82 4.92 22.01
C ARG A 100 -8.46 5.14 22.68
N SER A 101 -7.71 6.13 22.22
CA SER A 101 -6.31 6.29 22.61
C SER A 101 -6.04 7.71 23.09
N PRO A 102 -5.10 7.91 24.03
CA PRO A 102 -4.69 9.25 24.45
C PRO A 102 -4.21 10.11 23.27
N ARG A 103 -4.49 11.42 23.33
CA ARG A 103 -4.19 12.39 22.25
C ARG A 103 -2.76 12.31 21.72
N GLU A 104 -1.77 12.12 22.60
CA GLU A 104 -0.37 12.03 22.19
C GLU A 104 -0.06 10.76 21.39
N GLN A 105 -0.70 9.63 21.72
CA GLN A 105 -0.58 8.40 20.93
C GLN A 105 -1.27 8.55 19.57
N VAL A 106 -2.39 9.28 19.51
CA VAL A 106 -3.09 9.59 18.26
C VAL A 106 -2.22 10.45 17.34
N LYS A 107 -1.56 11.48 17.87
CA LYS A 107 -0.64 12.32 17.08
C LYS A 107 0.51 11.50 16.48
N ALA A 108 1.15 10.65 17.29
CA ALA A 108 2.23 9.79 16.82
C ALA A 108 1.74 8.79 15.76
N SER A 109 0.58 8.16 15.98
CA SER A 109 -0.04 7.26 15.01
C SER A 109 -0.44 7.97 13.72
N MET A 110 -0.92 9.21 13.79
CA MET A 110 -1.26 10.01 12.60
C MET A 110 0.00 10.33 11.79
N ALA A 111 1.09 10.73 12.46
CA ALA A 111 2.38 10.93 11.79
C ALA A 111 2.82 9.64 11.07
N LEU A 112 2.74 8.48 11.71
CA LEU A 112 3.08 7.19 11.08
C LEU A 112 2.21 6.89 9.87
N ILE A 113 0.89 7.05 9.97
CA ILE A 113 -0.06 6.82 8.87
C ILE A 113 0.27 7.73 7.68
N LEU A 114 0.55 9.01 7.94
CA LEU A 114 0.92 9.97 6.90
C LEU A 114 2.27 9.62 6.27
N MET A 115 3.27 9.21 7.05
CA MET A 115 4.56 8.76 6.52
C MET A 115 4.38 7.52 5.63
N ASP A 116 3.65 6.50 6.08
CA ASP A 116 3.37 5.30 5.29
C ASP A 116 2.70 5.67 3.95
N HIS A 117 1.73 6.57 3.98
CA HIS A 117 1.01 7.01 2.78
C HIS A 117 1.91 7.76 1.80
N LEU A 118 2.73 8.68 2.31
CA LEU A 118 3.66 9.46 1.49
C LEU A 118 4.77 8.58 0.91
N ILE A 119 5.32 7.64 1.67
CA ILE A 119 6.33 6.69 1.15
C ILE A 119 5.71 5.81 0.06
N LEU A 120 4.49 5.28 0.28
CA LEU A 120 3.78 4.51 -0.75
C LEU A 120 3.56 5.33 -2.02
N SER A 121 3.00 6.51 -1.89
CA SER A 121 2.59 7.31 -3.05
C SER A 121 3.77 7.92 -3.80
N GLU A 122 4.79 8.41 -3.11
CA GLU A 122 5.85 9.20 -3.74
C GLU A 122 7.09 8.36 -4.07
N HIS A 123 7.44 7.41 -3.20
CA HIS A 123 8.75 6.72 -3.25
C HIS A 123 8.68 5.28 -3.76
N CYS A 124 7.50 4.67 -3.86
CA CYS A 124 7.36 3.31 -4.40
C CYS A 124 7.16 3.34 -5.92
N THR A 125 7.94 2.55 -6.66
CA THR A 125 7.85 2.48 -8.13
C THR A 125 6.76 1.54 -8.60
N HIS A 126 6.45 0.52 -7.79
CA HIS A 126 5.36 -0.42 -8.03
C HIS A 126 4.53 -0.55 -6.75
N LEU A 127 3.25 -0.86 -6.91
CA LEU A 127 2.31 -0.88 -5.79
C LEU A 127 1.43 -2.13 -5.83
N VAL A 128 1.37 -2.83 -4.70
CA VAL A 128 0.44 -3.94 -4.42
C VAL A 128 -0.44 -3.54 -3.24
N LEU A 129 -1.69 -3.20 -3.53
CA LEU A 129 -2.57 -2.49 -2.61
C LEU A 129 -3.78 -3.33 -2.26
N MET A 130 -4.13 -3.40 -0.99
CA MET A 130 -5.43 -3.91 -0.58
C MET A 130 -6.52 -2.87 -0.85
N HIS A 131 -7.67 -3.31 -1.35
CA HIS A 131 -8.84 -2.47 -1.59
C HIS A 131 -9.31 -1.75 -0.31
N SER A 132 -8.90 -0.49 -0.18
CA SER A 132 -9.14 0.37 0.98
C SER A 132 -8.97 1.84 0.59
N GLY A 133 -9.61 2.77 1.31
CA GLY A 133 -9.43 4.20 1.03
C GLY A 133 -7.98 4.67 1.15
N PHE A 134 -7.24 4.14 2.12
CA PHE A 134 -5.81 4.42 2.28
C PHE A 134 -4.98 3.94 1.08
N GLY A 135 -5.12 2.66 0.71
CA GLY A 135 -4.42 2.09 -0.43
C GLY A 135 -4.78 2.81 -1.74
N LEU A 136 -6.07 2.96 -2.02
CA LEU A 136 -6.56 3.61 -3.24
C LEU A 136 -6.06 5.05 -3.37
N SER A 137 -6.12 5.84 -2.30
CA SER A 137 -5.62 7.21 -2.33
C SER A 137 -4.11 7.28 -2.54
N ALA A 138 -3.32 6.35 -1.97
CA ALA A 138 -1.89 6.28 -2.23
C ALA A 138 -1.60 5.88 -3.68
N GLY A 139 -2.33 4.89 -4.21
CA GLY A 139 -2.24 4.45 -5.60
C GLY A 139 -2.56 5.55 -6.59
N TRP A 140 -3.67 6.27 -6.39
CA TRP A 140 -4.04 7.41 -7.23
C TRP A 140 -3.05 8.57 -7.13
N ARG A 141 -2.60 8.92 -5.92
CA ARG A 141 -1.57 9.96 -5.71
C ARG A 141 -0.25 9.62 -6.40
N SER A 142 0.09 8.34 -6.51
CA SER A 142 1.34 7.91 -7.14
C SER A 142 1.42 8.18 -8.64
N LEU A 143 0.26 8.31 -9.32
CA LEU A 143 0.16 8.38 -10.78
C LEU A 143 0.86 7.21 -11.51
N ARG A 144 1.04 6.08 -10.81
CA ARG A 144 1.69 4.86 -11.32
C ARG A 144 0.66 3.72 -11.42
N PRO A 145 0.85 2.76 -12.34
CA PRO A 145 0.07 1.53 -12.33
C PRO A 145 0.23 0.79 -11.00
N PHE A 146 -0.86 0.26 -10.48
CA PHE A 146 -0.87 -0.53 -9.25
C PHE A 146 -1.74 -1.77 -9.37
N ILE A 147 -1.39 -2.79 -8.60
CA ILE A 147 -2.18 -4.02 -8.45
C ILE A 147 -3.10 -3.81 -7.26
N LEU A 148 -4.42 -3.91 -7.50
CA LEU A 148 -5.43 -3.81 -6.45
C LEU A 148 -5.94 -5.21 -6.10
N HIS A 149 -5.66 -5.66 -4.88
CA HIS A 149 -6.15 -6.92 -4.36
C HIS A 149 -7.60 -6.75 -3.86
N PRO A 150 -8.55 -7.61 -4.29
CA PRO A 150 -9.96 -7.50 -3.90
C PRO A 150 -10.18 -7.73 -2.40
N TYR A 151 -11.40 -7.37 -1.98
CA TYR A 151 -11.91 -7.58 -0.63
C TYR A 151 -12.54 -8.98 -0.50
N ARG A 152 -12.12 -9.77 0.50
CA ARG A 152 -12.62 -11.14 0.80
C ARG A 152 -12.39 -12.16 -0.31
N ASP A 153 -12.70 -13.42 0.02
CA ASP A 153 -12.59 -14.70 -0.74
C ASP A 153 -13.10 -14.72 -2.20
N ARG A 154 -13.38 -13.58 -2.82
CA ARG A 154 -13.31 -13.46 -4.28
C ARG A 154 -11.84 -13.50 -4.67
N LEU A 155 -11.38 -14.70 -5.03
CA LEU A 155 -10.29 -14.86 -5.98
C LEU A 155 -10.44 -13.77 -7.06
N CYS A 156 -9.45 -12.87 -7.16
CA CYS A 156 -9.32 -11.77 -8.14
C CYS A 156 -10.34 -11.82 -9.27
N THR A 157 -11.47 -11.12 -9.11
CA THR A 157 -12.46 -10.98 -10.17
C THR A 157 -12.10 -9.84 -11.09
N THR A 158 -12.29 -10.07 -12.38
CA THR A 158 -11.86 -9.23 -13.48
C THR A 158 -12.79 -8.04 -13.76
N SER A 159 -12.22 -6.90 -14.15
CA SER A 159 -12.88 -5.79 -14.87
C SER A 159 -11.95 -5.35 -16.00
N GLN A 160 -12.44 -5.45 -17.22
CA GLN A 160 -11.72 -5.50 -18.51
C GLN A 160 -10.68 -4.39 -18.77
N GLY A 161 -9.53 -4.80 -19.30
CA GLY A 161 -8.47 -3.95 -19.88
C GLY A 161 -7.20 -4.78 -20.14
N HIS A 162 -6.98 -5.19 -21.39
CA HIS A 162 -6.03 -6.27 -21.75
C HIS A 162 -4.54 -5.91 -21.59
N TRP A 163 -3.89 -6.58 -20.64
CA TRP A 163 -2.49 -7.05 -20.72
C TRP A 163 -2.45 -8.48 -20.19
N THR A 164 -1.98 -9.44 -20.98
CA THR A 164 -1.89 -10.85 -20.57
C THR A 164 -0.50 -11.16 -20.04
N TRP A 165 -0.39 -11.33 -18.72
CA TRP A 165 0.76 -11.99 -18.06
C TRP A 165 0.57 -13.53 -18.05
N PRO A 166 1.64 -14.34 -17.84
CA PRO A 166 1.60 -15.79 -18.01
C PRO A 166 0.60 -16.51 -17.09
N SER A 167 -0.03 -17.56 -17.62
CA SER A 167 -1.23 -18.30 -17.15
C SER A 167 -1.11 -19.12 -15.85
N TRP A 168 -0.08 -18.92 -15.02
CA TRP A 168 0.27 -19.87 -13.96
C TRP A 168 -0.12 -19.42 -12.54
N CYS A 169 -0.86 -18.31 -12.42
CA CYS A 169 -1.61 -17.94 -11.22
C CYS A 169 -3.10 -18.05 -11.56
N PRO A 170 -3.95 -18.74 -10.79
CA PRO A 170 -5.39 -18.81 -11.08
C PRO A 170 -6.11 -17.46 -10.92
N LEU A 171 -5.35 -16.40 -10.63
CA LEU A 171 -5.80 -15.03 -10.45
C LEU A 171 -5.34 -14.22 -11.66
N THR A 172 -6.27 -13.95 -12.58
CA THR A 172 -6.06 -12.97 -13.65
C THR A 172 -6.14 -11.58 -13.04
N TYR A 173 -5.01 -10.87 -13.00
CA TYR A 173 -4.93 -9.52 -12.44
C TYR A 173 -5.30 -8.48 -13.50
N ASN A 174 -6.08 -7.46 -13.14
CA ASN A 174 -6.17 -6.25 -13.94
C ASN A 174 -5.15 -5.25 -13.45
N VAL A 175 -4.36 -4.73 -14.39
CA VAL A 175 -3.66 -3.47 -14.20
C VAL A 175 -4.72 -2.39 -14.30
N THR A 176 -5.08 -1.77 -13.18
CA THR A 176 -5.88 -0.54 -13.26
C THR A 176 -4.91 0.56 -13.66
N TYR A 177 -4.89 0.91 -14.95
CA TYR A 177 -4.33 2.19 -15.36
C TYR A 177 -5.24 3.25 -14.75
N GLY A 178 -4.68 4.08 -13.87
CA GLY A 178 -5.38 5.22 -13.27
C GLY A 178 -5.69 6.31 -14.28
N THR A 179 -6.18 5.97 -15.48
CA THR A 179 -6.56 6.94 -16.50
C THR A 179 -8.05 7.23 -16.52
N HIS A 180 -8.91 6.39 -15.92
CA HIS A 180 -10.36 6.67 -15.86
C HIS A 180 -10.97 6.46 -14.47
N PHE A 181 -11.56 7.55 -13.96
CA PHE A 181 -12.51 7.57 -12.85
C PHE A 181 -13.70 6.64 -13.14
N PRO A 182 -13.99 5.62 -12.30
CA PRO A 182 -15.24 4.87 -12.41
C PRO A 182 -16.41 5.54 -11.65
N TYR A 183 -16.19 6.72 -11.06
CA TYR A 183 -17.26 7.55 -10.48
C TYR A 183 -17.46 8.84 -11.28
N GLY A 184 -17.86 8.67 -12.54
CA GLY A 184 -18.51 9.72 -13.32
C GLY A 184 -19.99 9.86 -12.93
N ARG A 185 -20.28 10.33 -11.72
CA ARG A 185 -21.31 11.37 -11.59
C ARG A 185 -20.53 12.64 -11.36
N VAL A 186 -20.62 13.53 -12.34
CA VAL A 186 -20.16 14.91 -12.26
C VAL A 186 -20.58 15.48 -10.91
N LEU A 187 -19.63 15.61 -9.98
CA LEU A 187 -19.79 16.51 -8.86
C LEU A 187 -19.74 17.90 -9.46
N ASP A 188 -20.79 18.67 -9.18
CA ASP A 188 -20.99 20.05 -9.62
C ASP A 188 -19.67 20.84 -9.58
N PRO A 189 -19.23 21.44 -10.70
CA PRO A 189 -18.00 22.22 -10.76
C PRO A 189 -18.01 23.47 -9.84
N ASN A 190 -19.13 23.77 -9.17
CA ASN A 190 -19.25 24.87 -8.21
C ASN A 190 -19.03 24.49 -6.74
N LEU A 191 -18.77 23.22 -6.38
CA LEU A 191 -18.44 22.88 -4.99
C LEU A 191 -16.98 23.21 -4.65
N LYS A 192 -16.77 24.43 -4.15
CA LYS A 192 -15.55 24.83 -3.44
C LYS A 192 -15.49 24.13 -2.07
N TYR A 193 -14.75 23.04 -1.96
CA TYR A 193 -14.20 22.61 -0.66
C TYR A 193 -12.82 23.22 -0.51
N GLY A 194 -12.72 24.24 0.35
CA GLY A 194 -11.46 24.86 0.74
C GLY A 194 -10.62 23.87 1.54
N TRP A 195 -9.39 23.67 1.11
CA TRP A 195 -8.37 22.84 1.79
C TRP A 195 -7.35 23.71 2.54
N ASP A 196 -7.59 25.02 2.65
CA ASP A 196 -6.62 25.97 3.17
C ASP A 196 -6.50 25.97 4.71
N ASP A 197 -7.43 25.32 5.43
CA ASP A 197 -7.45 25.36 6.91
C ASP A 197 -6.74 24.18 7.62
N VAL A 198 -6.01 23.33 6.90
CA VAL A 198 -5.35 22.13 7.50
C VAL A 198 -3.81 22.27 7.57
N LEU A 199 -3.26 23.42 7.15
CA LEU A 199 -1.80 23.63 7.09
C LEU A 199 -1.29 24.90 7.81
N GLU A 200 -2.02 25.40 8.81
CA GLU A 200 -1.45 26.30 9.83
C GLU A 200 -1.08 25.56 11.14
#